data_AF-A0A7W7Y2R0-F1
#
_entry.id   AF-A0A7W7Y2R0-F1
#
_cell.length_a   1.000
_cell.length_b   1.000
_cell.length_c   1.000
_cell.angle_alpha   90.00
_cell.angle_beta   90.00
_cell.angle_gamma   90.00
#
_symmetry.space_group_name_H-M   'P 1'
#
loop_
_entity.id
_entity.type
_entity.pdbx_description
1 polymer ?
#
loop_
_entity_poly.entity_id
_entity_poly.type
_entity_poly.pdbx_seq_one_letter_code
_entity_poly.pdbx_strand_id
1 'polypeptide(L)'
;MPRRAQLGLCIAAALYFILTALSGYLYSPCYRIADGVYSHGLIGILGFAYTVFLVFLLSDARYRYYANLLRVTFTVLSLTLVAAFLFNKIWFINLAALAYLIATGALWRYFDATDKPREDLFLRLAIFISLLSWIYFIYSLNFENFLGFESRFSYTLLAFSFPVSLLLFSRIVDILKLSNKQVTITAIVLVSGVLSMFAGMLFSVYWLEKISAGSLLVLILAYLMLAVHQRNTTLAIAFFGLLLTGLSGVWFLLEYTATGEQNLNILRMHAHLAHFAWATYGIFYLSAQHISLSFRWQIAIYVSLFLSLAFLSLALFSPNTWLLHSSVLFFLLSGYLMGACLIKWWQNQK
;
A
#
# COMPACT_ATOMS: atom_id res chain seq x y z
N MET A 1 7.81 -24.76 -1.37
CA MET A 1 6.48 -24.18 -1.15
C MET A 1 5.41 -25.13 -1.68
N PRO A 2 4.33 -25.44 -0.94
CA PRO A 2 3.25 -26.33 -1.41
C PRO A 2 2.42 -25.69 -2.54
N ARG A 3 1.93 -26.48 -3.51
CA ARG A 3 1.18 -25.99 -4.70
C ARG A 3 -0.02 -25.08 -4.37
N ARG A 4 -0.76 -25.37 -3.30
CA ARG A 4 -1.92 -24.55 -2.85
C ARG A 4 -1.52 -23.14 -2.41
N ALA A 5 -0.33 -23.03 -1.83
CA ALA A 5 0.18 -21.78 -1.27
C ALA A 5 0.64 -20.79 -2.37
N GLN A 6 1.03 -21.32 -3.54
CA GLN A 6 1.42 -20.55 -4.72
C GLN A 6 0.20 -20.05 -5.51
N LEU A 7 -0.87 -20.84 -5.60
CA LEU A 7 -2.13 -20.42 -6.23
C LEU A 7 -2.77 -19.24 -5.48
N GLY A 8 -2.79 -19.28 -4.15
CA GLY A 8 -3.29 -18.17 -3.33
C GLY A 8 -2.53 -16.86 -3.58
N LEU A 9 -1.21 -16.95 -3.81
CA LEU A 9 -0.35 -15.80 -4.15
C LEU A 9 -0.78 -15.14 -5.47
N CYS A 10 -1.06 -15.96 -6.49
CA CYS A 10 -1.45 -15.50 -7.82
C CYS A 10 -2.82 -14.83 -7.78
N ILE A 11 -3.79 -15.48 -7.15
CA ILE A 11 -5.16 -14.99 -7.02
C ILE A 11 -5.13 -13.63 -6.37
N ALA A 12 -4.42 -13.52 -5.26
CA ALA A 12 -4.55 -12.32 -4.49
C ALA A 12 -3.63 -11.20 -5.01
N ALA A 13 -2.53 -11.51 -5.72
CA ALA A 13 -1.84 -10.51 -6.54
C ALA A 13 -2.78 -9.94 -7.61
N ALA A 14 -3.54 -10.80 -8.32
CA ALA A 14 -4.53 -10.34 -9.29
C ALA A 14 -5.63 -9.49 -8.63
N LEU A 15 -6.13 -9.90 -7.45
CA LEU A 15 -7.09 -9.10 -6.68
C LEU A 15 -6.49 -7.74 -6.29
N TYR A 16 -5.21 -7.68 -5.89
CA TYR A 16 -4.54 -6.42 -5.59
C TYR A 16 -4.54 -5.48 -6.81
N PHE A 17 -4.17 -5.96 -7.99
CA PHE A 17 -4.18 -5.12 -9.20
C PHE A 17 -5.59 -4.66 -9.58
N ILE A 18 -6.57 -5.56 -9.51
CA ILE A 18 -7.96 -5.25 -9.83
C ILE A 18 -8.54 -4.23 -8.84
N LEU A 19 -8.39 -4.47 -7.54
CA LEU A 19 -8.89 -3.56 -6.49
C LEU A 19 -8.19 -2.21 -6.58
N THR A 20 -6.86 -2.19 -6.72
CA THR A 20 -6.09 -0.95 -6.84
C THR A 20 -6.53 -0.15 -8.08
N ALA A 21 -6.75 -0.79 -9.21
CA ALA A 21 -7.27 -0.15 -10.42
C ALA A 21 -8.69 0.42 -10.21
N LEU A 22 -9.58 -0.35 -9.57
CA LEU A 22 -10.96 0.06 -9.32
C LEU A 22 -11.05 1.20 -8.30
N SER A 23 -10.09 1.32 -7.38
CA SER A 23 -10.03 2.42 -6.42
C SER A 23 -10.08 3.78 -7.12
N GLY A 24 -9.51 3.88 -8.34
CA GLY A 24 -9.47 5.10 -9.13
C GLY A 24 -10.80 5.67 -9.58
N TYR A 25 -11.84 4.84 -9.65
CA TYR A 25 -13.16 5.22 -10.17
C TYR A 25 -14.18 5.51 -9.07
N LEU A 26 -13.85 5.27 -7.80
CA LEU A 26 -14.81 5.27 -6.68
C LEU A 26 -14.76 6.53 -5.81
N TYR A 27 -14.22 7.60 -6.36
CA TYR A 27 -14.10 8.90 -5.71
C TYR A 27 -15.35 9.79 -5.92
N SER A 28 -16.46 9.23 -6.38
CA SER A 28 -17.72 9.96 -6.56
C SER A 28 -18.57 9.89 -5.29
N PRO A 29 -19.31 10.95 -4.93
CA PRO A 29 -20.32 10.92 -3.86
C PRO A 29 -21.34 9.79 -4.00
N CYS A 30 -21.60 9.30 -5.22
CA CYS A 30 -22.50 8.18 -5.48
C CYS A 30 -22.01 6.84 -4.93
N TYR A 31 -20.71 6.74 -4.63
CA TYR A 31 -20.10 5.56 -4.02
C TYR A 31 -19.68 5.91 -2.59
N ARG A 32 -20.65 6.31 -1.76
CA ARG A 32 -20.47 6.50 -0.31
C ARG A 32 -21.12 5.33 0.43
N ILE A 33 -20.45 4.90 1.50
CA ILE A 33 -20.87 3.78 2.34
C ILE A 33 -21.47 4.28 3.65
N ALA A 34 -20.92 5.40 4.14
CA ALA A 34 -21.50 6.24 5.18
C ALA A 34 -21.16 7.70 4.84
N ASP A 35 -21.73 8.65 5.56
CA ASP A 35 -21.37 10.05 5.37
C ASP A 35 -19.88 10.27 5.65
N GLY A 36 -19.22 10.98 4.73
CA GLY A 36 -17.76 11.14 4.73
C GLY A 36 -16.96 9.89 4.33
N VAL A 37 -17.54 8.69 4.36
CA VAL A 37 -16.86 7.42 4.04
C VAL A 37 -17.13 7.00 2.59
N TYR A 38 -16.14 7.20 1.74
CA TYR A 38 -16.25 6.85 0.33
C TYR A 38 -15.79 5.42 0.05
N SER A 39 -16.35 4.82 -0.97
CA SER A 39 -16.00 3.49 -1.42
C SER A 39 -14.54 3.34 -1.86
N HIS A 40 -13.90 4.40 -2.40
CA HIS A 40 -12.51 4.32 -2.89
C HIS A 40 -11.49 3.99 -1.80
N GLY A 41 -11.61 4.61 -0.62
CA GLY A 41 -10.71 4.30 0.49
C GLY A 41 -11.01 2.94 1.07
N LEU A 42 -12.21 2.40 0.85
CA LEU A 42 -12.61 1.08 1.25
C LEU A 42 -12.08 0.02 0.26
N ILE A 43 -11.97 0.34 -1.03
CA ILE A 43 -11.22 -0.46 -2.01
C ILE A 43 -9.70 -0.37 -1.77
N GLY A 44 -9.21 0.79 -1.34
CA GLY A 44 -7.87 0.93 -0.76
C GLY A 44 -7.70 -0.05 0.41
N ILE A 45 -8.60 -0.02 1.40
CA ILE A 45 -8.64 -0.92 2.57
C ILE A 45 -8.73 -2.40 2.16
N LEU A 46 -9.52 -2.74 1.14
CA LEU A 46 -9.64 -4.08 0.55
C LEU A 46 -8.35 -4.52 -0.15
N GLY A 47 -7.66 -3.61 -0.82
CA GLY A 47 -6.34 -3.83 -1.44
C GLY A 47 -5.21 -3.94 -0.40
N PHE A 48 -5.38 -3.29 0.75
CA PHE A 48 -4.45 -3.29 1.89
C PHE A 48 -4.54 -4.50 2.79
N ALA A 49 -5.74 -5.03 2.94
CA ALA A 49 -6.05 -6.31 3.57
C ALA A 49 -5.20 -7.49 3.03
N TYR A 50 -4.64 -7.36 1.83
CA TYR A 50 -3.80 -8.35 1.16
C TYR A 50 -2.35 -7.92 0.84
N THR A 51 -2.04 -6.63 0.67
CA THR A 51 -0.64 -6.23 0.34
C THR A 51 0.36 -6.67 1.42
N VAL A 52 -0.15 -6.79 2.66
CA VAL A 52 0.53 -7.32 3.85
C VAL A 52 0.63 -8.84 3.89
N PHE A 53 -0.28 -9.55 3.24
CA PHE A 53 -0.20 -11.00 3.08
C PHE A 53 1.08 -11.46 2.37
N LEU A 54 1.65 -10.55 1.56
CA LEU A 54 2.43 -10.91 0.38
C LEU A 54 3.86 -10.42 0.38
N VAL A 55 4.19 -9.26 0.98
CA VAL A 55 5.61 -9.03 1.25
C VAL A 55 6.09 -10.13 2.19
N PHE A 56 5.24 -10.55 3.14
CA PHE A 56 5.64 -11.31 4.32
C PHE A 56 4.96 -12.66 4.49
N LEU A 57 5.17 -13.47 3.47
CA LEU A 57 5.78 -14.76 3.72
C LEU A 57 7.29 -14.68 3.57
N LEU A 58 7.90 -13.67 4.20
CA LEU A 58 9.33 -13.53 4.19
C LEU A 58 9.94 -14.72 4.92
N SER A 59 10.54 -15.55 4.07
CA SER A 59 10.96 -16.91 4.33
C SER A 59 9.80 -17.89 4.58
N ASP A 60 9.37 -18.60 3.53
CA ASP A 60 8.66 -19.90 3.63
C ASP A 60 9.42 -20.88 4.54
N ALA A 61 10.72 -20.64 4.80
CA ALA A 61 11.54 -21.35 5.76
C ALA A 61 11.39 -20.89 7.23
N ARG A 62 10.80 -19.72 7.51
CA ARG A 62 10.72 -19.12 8.85
C ARG A 62 9.36 -19.30 9.54
N TYR A 63 8.26 -19.21 8.78
CA TYR A 63 6.88 -19.25 9.33
C TYR A 63 6.03 -20.41 8.79
N ARG A 64 6.68 -21.41 8.19
CA ARG A 64 6.09 -22.48 7.36
C ARG A 64 4.78 -23.07 7.89
N TYR A 65 4.70 -23.31 9.20
CA TYR A 65 3.52 -23.90 9.84
C TYR A 65 2.32 -22.94 9.88
N TYR A 66 2.53 -21.68 10.30
CA TYR A 66 1.47 -20.69 10.44
C TYR A 66 1.13 -19.98 9.13
N ALA A 67 2.08 -19.94 8.20
CA ALA A 67 1.93 -19.27 6.92
C ALA A 67 0.70 -19.74 6.14
N ASN A 68 0.42 -21.05 6.09
CA ASN A 68 -0.74 -21.54 5.34
C ASN A 68 -2.07 -21.14 6.00
N LEU A 69 -2.15 -21.20 7.34
CA LEU A 69 -3.35 -20.80 8.07
C LEU A 69 -3.61 -19.31 7.91
N LEU A 70 -2.59 -18.46 8.14
CA LEU A 70 -2.67 -17.02 7.93
C LEU A 70 -3.08 -16.71 6.49
N ARG A 71 -2.52 -17.44 5.53
CA ARG A 71 -2.91 -17.27 4.12
C ARG A 71 -4.41 -17.54 3.90
N VAL A 72 -4.93 -18.66 4.36
CA VAL A 72 -6.35 -18.96 4.16
C VAL A 72 -7.22 -17.93 4.87
N THR A 73 -6.92 -17.62 6.14
CA THR A 73 -7.69 -16.68 6.95
C THR A 73 -7.79 -15.31 6.30
N PHE A 74 -6.66 -14.68 5.96
CA PHE A 74 -6.68 -13.33 5.41
C PHE A 74 -7.27 -13.27 3.99
N THR A 75 -7.19 -14.35 3.20
CA THR A 75 -7.88 -14.44 1.90
C THR A 75 -9.39 -14.44 2.09
N VAL A 76 -9.88 -15.27 3.00
CA VAL A 76 -11.31 -15.34 3.32
C VAL A 76 -11.80 -14.01 3.87
N LEU A 77 -11.05 -13.38 4.77
CA LEU A 77 -11.37 -12.05 5.28
C LEU A 77 -11.42 -11.01 4.15
N SER A 78 -10.49 -11.04 3.20
CA SER A 78 -10.47 -10.10 2.06
C SER A 78 -11.72 -10.26 1.22
N LEU A 79 -12.03 -11.49 0.84
CA LEU A 79 -13.24 -11.81 0.07
C LEU A 79 -14.51 -11.43 0.82
N THR A 80 -14.55 -11.65 2.14
CA THR A 80 -15.68 -11.29 3.00
C THR A 80 -15.87 -9.77 3.05
N LEU A 81 -14.80 -9.01 3.19
CA LEU A 81 -14.85 -7.55 3.18
C LEU A 81 -15.25 -7.04 1.78
N VAL A 82 -14.76 -7.64 0.68
CA VAL A 82 -15.18 -7.29 -0.70
C VAL A 82 -16.67 -7.53 -0.85
N ALA A 83 -17.15 -8.70 -0.42
CA ALA A 83 -18.57 -9.03 -0.46
C ALA A 83 -19.38 -8.04 0.38
N ALA A 84 -18.95 -7.75 1.61
CA ALA A 84 -19.61 -6.79 2.48
C ALA A 84 -19.74 -5.40 1.87
N PHE A 85 -18.70 -4.97 1.17
CA PHE A 85 -18.69 -3.74 0.38
C PHE A 85 -19.68 -3.79 -0.78
N LEU A 86 -19.68 -4.87 -1.58
CA LEU A 86 -20.58 -5.01 -2.73
C LEU A 86 -22.06 -5.05 -2.31
N PHE A 87 -22.36 -5.66 -1.17
CA PHE A 87 -23.70 -5.66 -0.59
C PHE A 87 -24.09 -4.31 0.04
N ASN A 88 -23.14 -3.40 0.21
CA ASN A 88 -23.30 -2.08 0.79
C ASN A 88 -24.09 -2.08 2.12
N LYS A 89 -23.72 -3.01 3.02
CA LYS A 89 -24.33 -3.13 4.36
C LYS A 89 -23.31 -2.77 5.43
N ILE A 90 -23.50 -1.63 6.10
CA ILE A 90 -22.61 -1.11 7.14
C ILE A 90 -22.31 -2.15 8.23
N TRP A 91 -23.32 -2.87 8.71
CA TRP A 91 -23.13 -3.92 9.73
C TRP A 91 -22.21 -5.04 9.25
N PHE A 92 -22.27 -5.42 7.97
CA PHE A 92 -21.45 -6.49 7.41
C PHE A 92 -20.01 -6.00 7.22
N ILE A 93 -19.83 -4.73 6.83
CA ILE A 93 -18.51 -4.09 6.73
C ILE A 93 -17.86 -3.98 8.12
N ASN A 94 -18.63 -3.59 9.15
CA ASN A 94 -18.17 -3.57 10.54
C ASN A 94 -17.73 -4.96 11.02
N LEU A 95 -18.52 -6.00 10.74
CA LEU A 95 -18.17 -7.37 11.13
C LEU A 95 -16.88 -7.84 10.45
N ALA A 96 -16.74 -7.57 9.15
CA ALA A 96 -15.53 -7.90 8.40
C ALA A 96 -14.31 -7.11 8.92
N ALA A 97 -14.46 -5.82 9.20
CA ALA A 97 -13.40 -4.97 9.77
C ALA A 97 -12.98 -5.43 11.18
N LEU A 98 -13.93 -5.83 12.03
CA LEU A 98 -13.65 -6.38 13.36
C LEU A 98 -12.88 -7.71 13.26
N ALA A 99 -13.28 -8.60 12.35
CA ALA A 99 -12.56 -9.84 12.12
C ALA A 99 -11.12 -9.58 11.64
N TYR A 100 -10.93 -8.56 10.80
CA TYR A 100 -9.62 -8.07 10.39
C TYR A 100 -8.78 -7.53 11.54
N LEU A 101 -9.37 -6.74 12.44
CA LEU A 101 -8.71 -6.22 13.63
C LEU A 101 -8.20 -7.36 14.53
N ILE A 102 -9.04 -8.37 14.79
CA ILE A 102 -8.70 -9.54 15.60
C ILE A 102 -7.58 -10.35 14.93
N ALA A 103 -7.70 -10.63 13.63
CA ALA A 103 -6.70 -11.37 12.88
C ALA A 103 -5.34 -10.63 12.84
N THR A 104 -5.36 -9.31 12.68
CA THR A 104 -4.16 -8.46 12.71
C THR A 104 -3.53 -8.46 14.12
N GLY A 105 -4.34 -8.43 15.18
CA GLY A 105 -3.84 -8.52 16.55
C GLY A 105 -3.16 -9.86 16.84
N ALA A 106 -3.70 -10.95 16.29
CA ALA A 106 -3.09 -12.27 16.40
C ALA A 106 -1.72 -12.36 15.71
N LEU A 107 -1.49 -11.58 14.63
CA LEU A 107 -0.19 -11.52 13.95
C LEU A 107 0.95 -11.10 14.88
N TRP A 108 0.69 -10.24 15.86
CA TRP A 108 1.72 -9.76 16.79
C TRP A 108 2.49 -10.91 17.48
N ARG A 109 1.79 -12.01 17.81
CA ARG A 109 2.37 -13.19 18.46
C ARG A 109 3.24 -14.05 17.54
N TYR A 110 3.08 -13.92 16.23
CA TYR A 110 3.80 -14.74 15.26
C TYR A 110 5.14 -14.11 14.84
N PHE A 111 5.34 -12.81 15.05
CA PHE A 111 6.54 -12.09 14.64
C PHE A 111 7.48 -11.80 15.83
N ASP A 112 7.73 -12.84 16.63
CA ASP A 112 8.71 -12.77 17.71
C ASP A 112 10.16 -12.71 17.22
N ALA A 113 11.08 -12.28 18.08
CA ALA A 113 12.47 -12.01 17.71
C ALA A 113 13.15 -13.25 17.12
N THR A 114 13.77 -13.12 15.96
CA THR A 114 14.56 -14.18 15.32
C THR A 114 15.96 -13.68 14.92
N ASP A 115 16.70 -14.54 14.21
CA ASP A 115 17.98 -14.28 13.57
C ASP A 115 17.98 -13.11 12.55
N LYS A 116 16.81 -12.55 12.19
CA LYS A 116 16.68 -11.39 11.29
C LYS A 116 16.05 -10.16 11.97
N PRO A 117 16.75 -9.53 12.93
CA PRO A 117 16.18 -8.48 13.78
C PRO A 117 15.72 -7.22 13.02
N ARG A 118 16.32 -6.90 11.87
CA ARG A 118 15.96 -5.74 11.04
C ARG A 118 14.57 -5.90 10.40
N GLU A 119 14.33 -7.09 9.88
CA GLU A 119 13.10 -7.47 9.23
C GLU A 119 11.93 -7.47 10.24
N ASP A 120 12.22 -7.93 11.46
CA ASP A 120 11.27 -8.04 12.58
C ASP A 120 10.80 -6.69 13.07
N LEU A 121 11.71 -5.72 13.10
CA LEU A 121 11.39 -4.33 13.42
C LEU A 121 10.31 -3.78 12.47
N PHE A 122 10.53 -3.86 11.16
CA PHE A 122 9.57 -3.32 10.18
C PHE A 122 8.23 -4.07 10.20
N LEU A 123 8.25 -5.38 10.41
CA LEU A 123 7.05 -6.20 10.57
C LEU A 123 6.18 -5.76 11.74
N ARG A 124 6.79 -5.63 12.92
CA ARG A 124 6.09 -5.20 14.14
C ARG A 124 5.48 -3.82 13.96
N LEU A 125 6.24 -2.91 13.36
CA LEU A 125 5.75 -1.57 13.06
C LEU A 125 4.59 -1.60 12.05
N ALA A 126 4.65 -2.46 11.03
CA ALA A 126 3.54 -2.62 10.07
C ALA A 126 2.27 -3.14 10.74
N ILE A 127 2.38 -4.10 11.66
CA ILE A 127 1.23 -4.61 12.45
C ILE A 127 0.66 -3.52 13.34
N PHE A 128 1.53 -2.78 14.05
CA PHE A 128 1.12 -1.69 14.92
C PHE A 128 0.31 -0.64 14.16
N ILE A 129 0.83 -0.16 13.02
CA ILE A 129 0.11 0.82 12.18
C ILE A 129 -1.18 0.22 11.61
N SER A 130 -1.18 -1.06 11.23
CA SER A 130 -2.39 -1.74 10.72
C SER A 130 -3.49 -1.80 11.79
N LEU A 131 -3.15 -2.09 13.05
CA LEU A 131 -4.10 -2.09 14.16
C LEU A 131 -4.73 -0.71 14.37
N LEU A 132 -3.90 0.34 14.41
CA LEU A 132 -4.39 1.71 14.52
C LEU A 132 -5.31 2.08 13.34
N SER A 133 -4.96 1.63 12.14
CA SER A 133 -5.76 1.85 10.93
C SER A 133 -7.13 1.18 11.02
N TRP A 134 -7.20 -0.08 11.49
CA TRP A 134 -8.46 -0.80 11.69
C TRP A 134 -9.34 -0.17 12.77
N ILE A 135 -8.74 0.25 13.90
CA ILE A 135 -9.47 0.95 14.97
C ILE A 135 -10.08 2.24 14.42
N TYR A 136 -9.27 3.05 13.75
CA TYR A 136 -9.72 4.30 13.14
C TYR A 136 -10.81 4.06 12.08
N PHE A 137 -10.66 3.01 11.26
CA PHE A 137 -11.65 2.67 10.24
C PHE A 137 -13.00 2.28 10.83
N ILE A 138 -13.01 1.33 11.77
CA ILE A 138 -14.24 0.92 12.46
C ILE A 138 -14.89 2.13 13.11
N TYR A 139 -14.09 2.99 13.73
CA TYR A 139 -14.61 4.23 14.30
C TYR A 139 -15.29 5.11 13.23
N SER A 140 -14.58 5.40 12.13
CA SER A 140 -15.07 6.25 11.02
C SER A 140 -16.35 5.72 10.35
N LEU A 141 -16.61 4.41 10.44
CA LEU A 141 -17.85 3.81 9.92
C LEU A 141 -19.08 4.10 10.78
N ASN A 142 -18.88 4.37 12.07
CA ASN A 142 -19.97 4.44 13.05
C ASN A 142 -20.14 5.82 13.68
N PHE A 143 -19.16 6.72 13.52
CA PHE A 143 -19.15 8.03 14.16
C PHE A 143 -18.61 9.08 13.18
N GLU A 144 -19.29 10.23 13.12
CA GLU A 144 -18.90 11.37 12.27
C GLU A 144 -17.72 12.18 12.86
N ASN A 145 -17.50 12.08 14.18
CA ASN A 145 -16.49 12.84 14.90
C ASN A 145 -15.67 11.93 15.80
N PHE A 146 -14.33 11.99 15.75
CA PHE A 146 -13.41 11.34 16.70
C PHE A 146 -12.88 12.39 17.67
N LEU A 147 -13.20 12.28 18.98
CA LEU A 147 -12.79 13.25 20.01
C LEU A 147 -13.12 14.72 19.66
N GLY A 148 -14.24 14.98 18.97
CA GLY A 148 -14.66 16.32 18.56
C GLY A 148 -14.11 16.81 17.21
N PHE A 149 -13.39 15.96 16.47
CA PHE A 149 -12.84 16.27 15.14
C PHE A 149 -13.55 15.46 14.05
N GLU A 150 -13.91 16.09 12.93
CA GLU A 150 -14.53 15.42 11.78
C GLU A 150 -13.67 14.22 11.35
N SER A 151 -14.25 13.02 11.33
CA SER A 151 -13.56 11.83 10.83
C SER A 151 -13.47 11.91 9.31
N ARG A 152 -12.40 12.53 8.78
CA ARG A 152 -12.22 12.64 7.33
C ARG A 152 -11.55 11.38 6.80
N PHE A 153 -12.31 10.65 6.01
CA PHE A 153 -11.95 9.36 5.42
C PHE A 153 -10.68 9.34 4.56
N SER A 154 -10.20 10.49 4.06
CA SER A 154 -8.91 10.64 3.40
C SER A 154 -7.73 10.16 4.27
N TYR A 155 -7.88 10.22 5.59
CA TYR A 155 -6.88 9.75 6.57
C TYR A 155 -6.78 8.22 6.59
N THR A 156 -7.90 7.52 6.41
CA THR A 156 -7.95 6.05 6.42
C THR A 156 -7.13 5.46 5.28
N LEU A 157 -7.26 5.99 4.06
CA LEU A 157 -6.55 5.48 2.88
C LEU A 157 -5.03 5.57 3.03
N LEU A 158 -4.56 6.69 3.59
CA LEU A 158 -3.16 6.91 3.90
C LEU A 158 -2.65 5.92 4.97
N ALA A 159 -3.46 5.65 5.99
CA ALA A 159 -3.11 4.78 7.11
C ALA A 159 -2.89 3.33 6.66
N PHE A 160 -3.79 2.82 5.81
CA PHE A 160 -3.68 1.46 5.31
C PHE A 160 -2.60 1.29 4.23
N SER A 161 -2.16 2.37 3.57
CA SER A 161 -1.03 2.35 2.64
C SER A 161 0.33 2.18 3.26
N PHE A 162 0.47 2.64 4.49
CA PHE A 162 1.75 2.70 5.14
C PHE A 162 2.34 1.36 5.59
N PRO A 163 1.54 0.38 6.08
CA PRO A 163 2.01 -0.97 6.31
C PRO A 163 2.75 -1.56 5.10
N VAL A 164 2.25 -1.35 3.88
CA VAL A 164 2.90 -1.85 2.65
C VAL A 164 4.29 -1.25 2.50
N SER A 165 4.42 0.06 2.69
CA SER A 165 5.70 0.75 2.65
C SER A 165 6.68 0.18 3.67
N LEU A 166 6.26 -0.01 4.92
CA LEU A 166 7.11 -0.59 5.97
C LEU A 166 7.60 -2.00 5.60
N LEU A 167 6.72 -2.80 5.01
CA LEU A 167 7.09 -4.14 4.55
C LEU A 167 8.07 -4.08 3.38
N LEU A 168 7.86 -3.22 2.39
CA LEU A 168 8.82 -3.01 1.30
C LEU A 168 10.18 -2.56 1.83
N PHE A 169 10.19 -1.63 2.79
CA PHE A 169 11.41 -1.17 3.45
C PHE A 169 12.17 -2.30 4.13
N SER A 170 11.49 -3.27 4.77
CA SER A 170 12.15 -4.42 5.41
C SER A 170 13.13 -5.18 4.50
N ARG A 171 12.88 -5.18 3.17
CA ARG A 171 13.72 -5.82 2.17
C ARG A 171 14.63 -4.84 1.46
N ILE A 172 14.12 -3.66 1.17
CA ILE A 172 14.89 -2.61 0.48
C ILE A 172 16.10 -2.20 1.33
N VAL A 173 16.00 -2.19 2.67
CA VAL A 173 17.16 -1.87 3.52
C VAL A 173 18.32 -2.86 3.37
N ASP A 174 18.02 -4.14 3.13
CA ASP A 174 19.03 -5.17 2.90
C ASP A 174 19.67 -5.01 1.51
N ILE A 175 18.84 -4.73 0.50
CA ILE A 175 19.28 -4.49 -0.89
C ILE A 175 20.19 -3.25 -0.95
N LEU A 176 19.81 -2.19 -0.23
CA LEU A 176 20.57 -0.96 -0.09
C LEU A 176 21.78 -1.11 0.83
N LYS A 177 21.98 -2.27 1.46
CA LYS A 177 23.09 -2.58 2.38
C LYS A 177 23.21 -1.59 3.53
N LEU A 178 22.09 -1.20 4.12
CA LEU A 178 22.08 -0.24 5.23
C LEU A 178 22.67 -0.84 6.51
N SER A 179 23.34 0.00 7.31
CA SER A 179 23.78 -0.34 8.66
C SER A 179 22.60 -0.44 9.63
N ASN A 180 22.79 -1.13 10.76
CA ASN A 180 21.75 -1.23 11.82
C ASN A 180 21.29 0.15 12.29
N LYS A 181 22.23 1.09 12.48
CA LYS A 181 21.92 2.46 12.90
C LYS A 181 21.03 3.17 11.88
N GLN A 182 21.35 3.04 10.59
CA GLN A 182 20.53 3.61 9.53
C GLN A 182 19.13 3.01 9.53
N VAL A 183 19.01 1.68 9.61
CA VAL A 183 17.72 0.97 9.67
C VAL A 183 16.84 1.48 10.82
N THR A 184 17.40 1.63 12.02
CA THR A 184 16.65 2.15 13.16
C THR A 184 16.19 3.59 12.93
N ILE A 185 17.05 4.46 12.37
CA ILE A 185 16.66 5.83 12.03
C ILE A 185 15.54 5.84 10.98
N THR A 186 15.62 4.99 9.95
CA THR A 186 14.57 4.82 8.94
C THR A 186 13.24 4.50 9.58
N ALA A 187 13.23 3.48 10.44
CA ALA A 187 12.04 3.00 11.10
C ALA A 187 11.42 4.09 11.99
N ILE A 188 12.25 4.81 12.75
CA ILE A 188 11.80 5.93 13.57
C ILE A 188 11.19 7.02 12.70
N VAL A 189 11.91 7.53 11.69
CA VAL A 189 11.43 8.64 10.85
C VAL A 189 10.14 8.26 10.11
N LEU A 190 10.06 7.04 9.58
CA LEU A 190 8.86 6.53 8.91
C LEU A 190 7.66 6.52 9.87
N VAL A 191 7.80 5.84 11.02
CA VAL A 191 6.69 5.66 11.95
C VAL A 191 6.31 6.97 12.63
N SER A 192 7.29 7.71 13.16
CA SER A 192 7.03 8.99 13.82
C SER A 192 6.50 10.02 12.83
N GLY A 193 7.02 10.06 11.59
CA GLY A 193 6.52 10.96 10.55
C GLY A 193 5.06 10.70 10.23
N VAL A 194 4.66 9.43 10.07
CA VAL A 194 3.26 9.09 9.79
C VAL A 194 2.36 9.32 10.99
N LEU A 195 2.74 8.89 12.19
CA LEU A 195 1.94 9.14 13.40
C LEU A 195 1.80 10.63 13.70
N SER A 196 2.86 11.41 13.51
CA SER A 196 2.84 12.86 13.72
C SER A 196 2.00 13.56 12.65
N MET A 197 2.04 13.11 11.40
CA MET A 197 1.14 13.60 10.36
C MET A 197 -0.32 13.30 10.72
N PHE A 198 -0.64 12.08 11.19
CA PHE A 198 -1.98 11.74 11.68
C PHE A 198 -2.41 12.60 12.86
N ALA A 199 -1.54 12.79 13.84
CA ALA A 199 -1.80 13.66 14.98
C ALA A 199 -2.01 15.11 14.53
N GLY A 200 -1.20 15.62 13.61
CA GLY A 200 -1.35 16.95 13.04
C GLY A 200 -2.70 17.14 12.40
N MET A 201 -3.12 16.18 11.55
CA MET A 201 -4.42 16.19 10.90
C MET A 201 -5.58 16.09 11.89
N LEU A 202 -5.47 15.20 12.90
CA LEU A 202 -6.48 15.05 13.95
C LEU A 202 -6.62 16.31 14.80
N PHE A 203 -5.52 16.93 15.22
CA PHE A 203 -5.51 18.09 16.09
C PHE A 203 -5.52 19.43 15.34
N SER A 204 -5.64 19.41 14.01
CA SER A 204 -5.54 20.59 13.14
C SER A 204 -4.24 21.41 13.34
N VAL A 205 -3.13 20.72 13.61
CA VAL A 205 -1.80 21.33 13.82
C VAL A 205 -1.01 21.30 12.52
N TYR A 206 -1.24 22.30 11.67
CA TYR A 206 -0.67 22.40 10.32
C TYR A 206 0.86 22.30 10.25
N TRP A 207 1.58 22.84 11.24
CA TRP A 207 3.05 22.77 11.28
C TRP A 207 3.55 21.34 11.48
N LEU A 208 2.84 20.56 12.29
CA LEU A 208 3.19 19.17 12.55
C LEU A 208 3.04 18.34 11.27
N GLU A 209 1.99 18.57 10.48
CA GLU A 209 1.78 17.93 9.17
C GLU A 209 2.91 18.27 8.19
N LYS A 210 3.25 19.55 8.05
CA LYS A 210 4.28 20.02 7.10
C LYS A 210 5.67 19.49 7.45
N ILE A 211 6.05 19.56 8.73
CA ILE A 211 7.35 19.05 9.21
C ILE A 211 7.43 17.54 9.01
N SER A 212 6.34 16.82 9.31
CA SER A 212 6.27 15.37 9.12
C SER A 212 6.41 14.99 7.65
N ALA A 213 5.62 15.60 6.75
CA ALA A 213 5.70 15.36 5.33
C ALA A 213 7.08 15.72 4.75
N GLY A 214 7.67 16.84 5.19
CA GLY A 214 9.02 17.25 4.81
C GLY A 214 10.09 16.24 5.23
N SER A 215 10.02 15.74 6.48
CA SER A 215 10.97 14.72 6.97
C SER A 215 10.89 13.41 6.18
N LEU A 216 9.68 12.97 5.81
CA LEU A 216 9.46 11.80 4.96
C LEU A 216 10.00 12.03 3.55
N LEU A 217 9.79 13.22 2.96
CA LEU A 217 10.34 13.59 1.65
C LEU A 217 11.87 13.58 1.63
N VAL A 218 12.51 14.11 2.68
CA VAL A 218 13.98 14.06 2.82
C VAL A 218 14.47 12.62 2.87
N LEU A 219 13.78 11.75 3.62
CA LEU A 219 14.11 10.32 3.68
C LEU A 219 13.96 9.65 2.31
N ILE A 220 12.88 9.94 1.57
CA ILE A 220 12.65 9.42 0.22
C ILE A 220 13.76 9.87 -0.74
N LEU A 221 14.14 11.15 -0.70
CA LEU A 221 15.22 11.71 -1.51
C LEU A 221 16.57 11.04 -1.19
N ALA A 222 16.88 10.85 0.10
CA ALA A 222 18.09 10.17 0.52
C ALA A 222 18.18 8.75 -0.07
N TYR A 223 17.07 8.00 -0.07
CA TYR A 223 17.04 6.65 -0.65
C TYR A 223 17.04 6.62 -2.17
N LEU A 224 16.39 7.59 -2.82
CA LEU A 224 16.49 7.76 -4.27
C LEU A 224 17.96 7.96 -4.67
N MET A 225 18.66 8.87 -4.00
CA MET A 225 20.08 9.13 -4.26
C MET A 225 20.94 7.89 -4.02
N LEU A 226 20.67 7.13 -2.96
CA LEU A 226 21.38 5.89 -2.67
C LEU A 226 21.12 4.82 -3.76
N ALA A 227 19.88 4.66 -4.21
CA ALA A 227 19.52 3.72 -5.26
C ALA A 227 20.19 4.09 -6.60
N VAL A 228 20.24 5.38 -6.94
CA VAL A 228 20.96 5.90 -8.11
C VAL A 228 22.46 5.65 -7.99
N HIS A 229 23.06 5.95 -6.84
CA HIS A 229 24.47 5.70 -6.58
C HIS A 229 24.86 4.22 -6.73
N GLN A 230 23.98 3.32 -6.28
CA GLN A 230 24.14 1.87 -6.43
C GLN A 230 23.78 1.35 -7.84
N ARG A 231 23.40 2.24 -8.78
CA ARG A 231 22.97 1.90 -10.15
C ARG A 231 21.80 0.91 -10.20
N ASN A 232 20.94 0.94 -9.19
CA ASN A 232 19.75 0.09 -9.13
C ASN A 232 18.55 0.81 -9.77
N THR A 233 18.45 0.73 -11.10
CA THR A 233 17.46 1.46 -11.90
C THR A 233 16.03 1.20 -11.46
N THR A 234 15.67 -0.05 -11.17
CA THR A 234 14.31 -0.39 -10.73
C THR A 234 13.97 0.29 -9.41
N LEU A 235 14.89 0.24 -8.45
CA LEU A 235 14.68 0.85 -7.15
C LEU A 235 14.67 2.38 -7.23
N ALA A 236 15.47 2.97 -8.12
CA ALA A 236 15.43 4.40 -8.41
C ALA A 236 14.07 4.82 -8.99
N ILE A 237 13.50 4.05 -9.94
CA ILE A 237 12.16 4.30 -10.47
C ILE A 237 11.09 4.19 -9.37
N ALA A 238 11.16 3.18 -8.51
CA ALA A 238 10.23 3.01 -7.40
C ALA A 238 10.28 4.18 -6.41
N PHE A 239 11.49 4.63 -6.02
CA PHE A 239 11.66 5.79 -5.14
C PHE A 239 11.28 7.11 -5.82
N PHE A 240 11.48 7.25 -7.12
CA PHE A 240 10.99 8.41 -7.87
C PHE A 240 9.45 8.45 -7.86
N GLY A 241 8.80 7.30 -8.05
CA GLY A 241 7.36 7.16 -7.87
C GLY A 241 6.88 7.54 -6.46
N LEU A 242 7.58 7.08 -5.43
CA LEU A 242 7.31 7.46 -4.04
C LEU A 242 7.52 8.96 -3.80
N LEU A 243 8.51 9.58 -4.45
CA LEU A 243 8.75 11.02 -4.39
C LEU A 243 7.57 11.80 -4.99
N LEU A 244 7.09 11.41 -6.19
CA LEU A 244 5.90 12.02 -6.80
C LEU A 244 4.65 11.85 -5.92
N THR A 245 4.53 10.70 -5.25
CA THR A 245 3.48 10.46 -4.25
C THR A 245 3.60 11.45 -3.09
N GLY A 246 4.79 11.63 -2.52
CA GLY A 246 5.02 12.59 -1.44
C GLY A 246 4.75 14.05 -1.86
N LEU A 247 5.19 14.44 -3.07
CA LEU A 247 4.96 15.79 -3.60
C LEU A 247 3.48 16.07 -3.86
N SER A 248 2.75 15.12 -4.43
CA SER A 248 1.28 15.25 -4.60
C SER A 248 0.54 15.32 -3.26
N GLY A 249 1.04 14.64 -2.22
CA GLY A 249 0.52 14.76 -0.86
C GLY A 249 0.75 16.14 -0.26
N VAL A 250 1.96 16.69 -0.40
CA VAL A 250 2.26 18.08 0.01
C VAL A 250 1.43 19.09 -0.76
N TRP A 251 1.26 18.90 -2.07
CA TRP A 251 0.40 19.76 -2.89
C TRP A 251 -1.04 19.73 -2.38
N PHE A 252 -1.60 18.54 -2.11
CA PHE A 252 -2.94 18.41 -1.52
C PHE A 252 -3.08 19.19 -0.21
N LEU A 253 -2.11 19.06 0.70
CA LEU A 253 -2.12 19.77 1.98
C LEU A 253 -2.06 21.29 1.78
N LEU A 254 -1.21 21.79 0.88
CA LEU A 254 -1.09 23.22 0.60
C LEU A 254 -2.39 23.79 0.03
N GLU A 255 -2.98 23.12 -0.96
CA GLU A 255 -4.25 23.52 -1.58
C GLU A 255 -5.38 23.57 -0.54
N TYR A 256 -5.49 22.53 0.27
CA TYR A 256 -6.49 22.44 1.33
C TYR A 256 -6.32 23.55 2.37
N THR A 257 -5.09 23.86 2.79
CA THR A 257 -4.83 24.95 3.73
C THR A 257 -5.11 26.34 3.15
N ALA A 258 -4.96 26.53 1.84
CA ALA A 258 -5.17 27.81 1.19
C ALA A 258 -6.65 28.11 0.93
N THR A 259 -7.42 27.09 0.57
CA THR A 259 -8.82 27.25 0.09
C THR A 259 -9.86 26.76 1.09
N GLY A 260 -9.50 25.89 2.03
CA GLY A 260 -10.44 25.15 2.87
C GLY A 260 -11.21 24.05 2.14
N GLU A 261 -11.00 23.89 0.82
CA GLU A 261 -11.71 22.94 -0.03
C GLU A 261 -10.86 21.71 -0.35
N GLN A 262 -11.51 20.55 -0.44
CA GLN A 262 -10.83 19.30 -0.79
C GLN A 262 -10.76 19.13 -2.31
N ASN A 263 -9.55 19.26 -2.88
CA ASN A 263 -9.35 18.96 -4.29
C ASN A 263 -9.28 17.44 -4.54
N LEU A 264 -10.44 16.85 -4.86
CA LEU A 264 -10.59 15.42 -5.09
C LEU A 264 -9.72 14.87 -6.22
N ASN A 265 -9.33 15.71 -7.20
CA ASN A 265 -8.47 15.28 -8.29
C ASN A 265 -7.03 15.08 -7.82
N ILE A 266 -6.50 16.00 -7.00
CA ILE A 266 -5.16 15.83 -6.38
C ILE A 266 -5.15 14.63 -5.44
N LEU A 267 -6.23 14.39 -4.69
CA LEU A 267 -6.33 13.22 -3.81
C LEU A 267 -6.36 11.90 -4.59
N ARG A 268 -7.17 11.83 -5.67
CA ARG A 268 -7.18 10.70 -6.61
C ARG A 268 -5.77 10.40 -7.10
N MET A 269 -5.13 11.43 -7.60
CA MET A 269 -3.81 11.41 -8.18
C MET A 269 -2.74 10.92 -7.19
N HIS A 270 -2.75 11.44 -5.97
CA HIS A 270 -1.88 11.02 -4.88
C HIS A 270 -2.01 9.51 -4.59
N ALA A 271 -3.24 9.02 -4.46
CA ALA A 271 -3.48 7.61 -4.22
C ALA A 271 -2.96 6.73 -5.37
N HIS A 272 -3.25 7.08 -6.63
CA HIS A 272 -2.73 6.32 -7.76
C HIS A 272 -1.20 6.33 -7.82
N LEU A 273 -0.53 7.44 -7.51
CA LEU A 273 0.93 7.48 -7.42
C LEU A 273 1.45 6.55 -6.32
N ALA A 274 0.82 6.58 -5.14
CA ALA A 274 1.18 5.68 -4.03
C ALA A 274 1.10 4.21 -4.45
N HIS A 275 0.06 3.85 -5.20
CA HIS A 275 -0.21 2.46 -5.55
C HIS A 275 0.52 2.00 -6.83
N PHE A 276 0.40 2.75 -7.92
CA PHE A 276 0.94 2.38 -9.24
C PHE A 276 2.46 2.51 -9.27
N ALA A 277 3.00 3.48 -8.52
CA ALA A 277 4.42 3.73 -8.48
C ALA A 277 5.08 2.94 -7.36
N TRP A 278 4.84 3.32 -6.10
CA TRP A 278 5.62 2.77 -4.99
C TRP A 278 5.27 1.33 -4.65
N ALA A 279 4.01 1.08 -4.29
CA ALA A 279 3.60 -0.25 -3.81
C ALA A 279 3.81 -1.32 -4.89
N THR A 280 3.35 -1.05 -6.12
CA THR A 280 3.38 -2.05 -7.19
C THR A 280 4.77 -2.31 -7.74
N TYR A 281 5.60 -1.28 -7.99
CA TYR A 281 6.98 -1.53 -8.40
C TYR A 281 7.77 -2.24 -7.32
N GLY A 282 7.59 -1.85 -6.05
CA GLY A 282 8.25 -2.50 -4.93
C GLY A 282 7.89 -3.99 -4.85
N ILE A 283 6.61 -4.32 -4.90
CA ILE A 283 6.12 -5.72 -4.87
C ILE A 283 6.65 -6.51 -6.06
N PHE A 284 6.60 -5.94 -7.26
CA PHE A 284 7.08 -6.62 -8.46
C PHE A 284 8.59 -6.85 -8.43
N TYR A 285 9.36 -5.85 -7.99
CA TYR A 285 10.81 -5.96 -7.84
C TYR A 285 11.20 -7.09 -6.87
N LEU A 286 10.56 -7.14 -5.70
CA LEU A 286 10.79 -8.22 -4.73
C LEU A 286 10.37 -9.59 -5.30
N SER A 287 9.25 -9.65 -6.02
CA SER A 287 8.75 -10.88 -6.64
C SER A 287 9.72 -11.39 -7.72
N ALA A 288 10.26 -10.51 -8.55
CA ALA A 288 11.19 -10.85 -9.63
C ALA A 288 12.56 -11.33 -9.11
N GLN A 289 12.96 -10.96 -7.90
CA GLN A 289 14.15 -11.51 -7.25
C GLN A 289 13.94 -12.95 -6.75
N HIS A 290 12.73 -13.27 -6.31
CA HIS A 290 12.40 -14.58 -5.76
C HIS A 290 11.98 -15.60 -6.82
N ILE A 291 11.29 -15.15 -7.86
CA ILE A 291 10.83 -15.96 -8.96
C ILE A 291 11.81 -15.70 -10.10
N SER A 292 12.49 -16.73 -10.57
CA SER A 292 13.43 -16.67 -11.70
C SER A 292 12.69 -16.42 -13.03
N LEU A 293 12.02 -15.27 -13.12
CA LEU A 293 11.27 -14.81 -14.28
C LEU A 293 12.24 -14.61 -15.44
N SER A 294 11.84 -15.02 -16.64
CA SER A 294 12.64 -14.72 -17.81
C SER A 294 12.69 -13.22 -18.07
N PHE A 295 13.81 -12.75 -18.61
CA PHE A 295 14.05 -11.33 -18.92
C PHE A 295 12.92 -10.68 -19.74
N ARG A 296 12.33 -11.45 -20.69
CA ARG A 296 11.21 -10.97 -21.53
C ARG A 296 9.97 -10.62 -20.71
N TRP A 297 9.60 -11.45 -19.72
CA TRP A 297 8.46 -11.18 -18.85
C TRP A 297 8.72 -9.99 -17.92
N GLN A 298 9.94 -9.88 -17.41
CA GLN A 298 10.33 -8.75 -16.57
C GLN A 298 10.20 -7.42 -17.32
N ILE A 299 10.73 -7.35 -18.55
CA ILE A 299 10.58 -6.15 -19.39
C ILE A 299 9.12 -5.83 -19.66
N ALA A 300 8.32 -6.82 -20.08
CA ALA A 300 6.92 -6.57 -20.43
C ALA A 300 6.13 -5.96 -19.26
N ILE A 301 6.35 -6.47 -18.04
CA ILE A 301 5.71 -5.97 -16.83
C ILE A 301 6.23 -4.56 -16.49
N TYR A 302 7.55 -4.34 -16.48
CA TYR A 302 8.12 -3.02 -16.17
C TYR A 302 7.73 -1.94 -17.17
N VAL A 303 7.67 -2.27 -18.47
CA VAL A 303 7.22 -1.34 -19.51
C VAL A 303 5.75 -0.99 -19.32
N SER A 304 4.90 -1.98 -19.03
CA SER A 304 3.48 -1.73 -18.77
C SER A 304 3.29 -0.85 -17.53
N LEU A 305 4.01 -1.12 -16.44
CA LEU A 305 3.98 -0.25 -15.25
C LEU A 305 4.51 1.16 -15.54
N PHE A 306 5.55 1.28 -16.37
CA PHE A 306 6.15 2.57 -16.72
C PHE A 306 5.18 3.40 -17.55
N LEU A 307 4.52 2.78 -18.53
CA LEU A 307 3.47 3.43 -19.30
C LEU A 307 2.32 3.86 -18.38
N SER A 308 1.88 3.00 -17.46
CA SER A 308 0.87 3.36 -16.47
C SER A 308 1.25 4.63 -15.70
N LEU A 309 2.51 4.72 -15.23
CA LEU A 309 3.03 5.91 -14.55
C LEU A 309 3.16 7.12 -15.47
N ALA A 310 3.62 6.96 -16.71
CA ALA A 310 3.76 8.06 -17.66
C ALA A 310 2.41 8.70 -17.98
N PHE A 311 1.39 7.88 -18.27
CA PHE A 311 0.02 8.35 -18.50
C PHE A 311 -0.57 9.02 -17.25
N LEU A 312 -0.35 8.46 -16.06
CA LEU A 312 -0.77 9.09 -14.80
C LEU A 312 -0.06 10.42 -14.56
N SER A 313 1.25 10.49 -14.84
CA SER A 313 2.08 11.68 -14.69
C SER A 313 1.65 12.79 -15.65
N LEU A 314 1.28 12.45 -16.89
CA LEU A 314 0.71 13.40 -17.84
C LEU A 314 -0.68 13.87 -17.39
N ALA A 315 -1.48 12.99 -16.78
CA ALA A 315 -2.77 13.36 -16.23
C ALA A 315 -2.66 14.39 -15.07
N LEU A 316 -1.50 14.48 -14.39
CA LEU A 316 -1.24 15.54 -13.38
C LEU A 316 -1.22 16.93 -14.02
N PHE A 317 -0.65 17.05 -15.22
CA PHE A 317 -0.43 18.33 -15.90
C PHE A 317 -1.55 18.68 -16.89
N SER A 318 -2.24 17.66 -17.41
CA SER A 318 -3.36 17.80 -18.33
C SER A 318 -4.47 16.85 -17.89
N PRO A 319 -5.46 17.32 -17.11
CA PRO A 319 -6.51 16.47 -16.53
C PRO A 319 -7.49 15.99 -17.62
N ASN A 320 -7.05 15.03 -18.43
CA ASN A 320 -7.81 14.38 -19.48
C ASN A 320 -8.19 12.97 -19.02
N THR A 321 -9.47 12.66 -19.06
CA THR A 321 -10.01 11.36 -18.63
C THR A 321 -9.38 10.19 -19.40
N TRP A 322 -9.05 10.35 -20.68
CA TRP A 322 -8.39 9.30 -21.47
C TRP A 322 -7.01 8.91 -20.94
N LEU A 323 -6.25 9.85 -20.38
CA LEU A 323 -4.94 9.58 -19.79
C LEU A 323 -5.07 8.71 -18.53
N LEU A 324 -6.09 8.98 -17.71
CA LEU A 324 -6.39 8.15 -16.53
C LEU A 324 -6.81 6.73 -16.93
N HIS A 325 -7.71 6.57 -17.90
CA HIS A 325 -8.13 5.25 -18.39
C HIS A 325 -6.95 4.47 -18.99
N SER A 326 -6.09 5.14 -19.75
CA SER A 326 -4.89 4.53 -20.33
C SER A 326 -3.94 4.08 -19.22
N SER A 327 -3.73 4.91 -18.20
CA SER A 327 -2.92 4.56 -17.03
C SER A 327 -3.44 3.31 -16.32
N VAL A 328 -4.76 3.23 -16.08
CA VAL A 328 -5.41 2.06 -15.48
C VAL A 328 -5.27 0.82 -16.36
N LEU A 329 -5.48 0.95 -17.68
CA LEU A 329 -5.35 -0.17 -18.61
C LEU A 329 -3.94 -0.78 -18.57
N PHE A 330 -2.91 0.06 -18.64
CA PHE A 330 -1.52 -0.39 -18.53
C PHE A 330 -1.20 -0.98 -17.14
N PHE A 331 -1.83 -0.46 -16.08
CA PHE A 331 -1.70 -1.04 -14.74
C PHE A 331 -2.30 -2.45 -14.68
N LEU A 332 -3.54 -2.63 -15.16
CA LEU A 332 -4.22 -3.93 -15.21
C LEU A 332 -3.46 -4.92 -16.10
N LEU A 333 -2.94 -4.46 -17.25
CA LEU A 333 -2.11 -5.28 -18.13
C LEU A 333 -0.87 -5.79 -17.41
N SER A 334 -0.20 -4.94 -16.61
CA SER A 334 0.96 -5.37 -15.83
C SER A 334 0.61 -6.45 -14.79
N GLY A 335 -0.55 -6.32 -14.13
CA GLY A 335 -1.07 -7.32 -13.19
C GLY A 335 -1.41 -8.64 -13.87
N TYR A 336 -2.04 -8.58 -15.05
CA TYR A 336 -2.32 -9.75 -15.88
C TYR A 336 -1.03 -10.47 -16.31
N LEU A 337 -0.04 -9.73 -16.80
CA LEU A 337 1.26 -10.28 -17.20
C LEU A 337 1.99 -10.92 -16.01
N MET A 338 1.93 -10.29 -14.82
CA MET A 338 2.47 -10.87 -13.58
C MET A 338 1.76 -12.17 -13.21
N GLY A 339 0.43 -12.19 -13.22
CA GLY A 339 -0.37 -13.39 -12.94
C GLY A 339 -0.10 -14.52 -13.93
N ALA A 340 -0.07 -14.22 -15.22
CA ALA A 340 0.25 -15.20 -16.28
C ALA A 340 1.66 -15.78 -16.10
N CYS A 341 2.63 -14.95 -15.72
CA CYS A 341 3.99 -15.42 -15.49
C CYS A 341 4.09 -16.32 -14.26
N LEU A 342 3.40 -15.98 -13.17
CA LEU A 342 3.34 -16.81 -11.97
C LEU A 342 2.72 -18.18 -12.26
N ILE A 343 1.65 -18.24 -13.06
CA ILE A 343 1.01 -19.49 -13.49
C ILE A 343 1.97 -20.32 -14.34
N LYS A 344 2.67 -19.71 -15.30
CA LYS A 344 3.65 -20.41 -16.15
C LYS A 344 4.82 -20.95 -15.34
N TRP A 345 5.36 -20.15 -14.42
CA TRP A 345 6.40 -20.60 -13.50
C TRP A 345 5.92 -21.80 -12.66
N TRP A 346 4.69 -21.75 -12.13
CA TRP A 346 4.08 -22.86 -11.39
C TRP A 346 3.98 -24.15 -12.22
N GLN A 347 3.60 -24.04 -13.50
CA GLN A 347 3.51 -25.19 -14.40
C GLN A 347 4.88 -25.86 -14.67
N ASN A 348 5.97 -25.07 -14.64
CA ASN A 348 7.32 -25.54 -14.93
C ASN A 348 8.06 -26.13 -13.72
N GLN A 349 7.52 -25.98 -12.50
CA GLN A 349 8.07 -26.60 -11.27
C GLN A 349 7.55 -28.05 -11.08
N LYS A 350 7.20 -28.72 -12.17
CA LYS A 350 6.62 -30.06 -12.19
C LYS A 350 7.67 -31.15 -12.23
#